data_AF-A0A8J8WGH1-F1
#
_entry.id   AF-A0A8J8WGH1-F1
#
_cell.length_a   1.000
_cell.length_b   1.000
_cell.length_c   1.000
_cell.angle_alpha   90.00
_cell.angle_beta   90.00
_cell.angle_gamma   90.00
#
_symmetry.space_group_name_H-M   'P 1'
#
loop_
_entity.id
_entity.type
_entity.pdbx_description
1 polymer ?
#
loop_
_entity_poly.entity_id
_entity_poly.type
_entity_poly.pdbx_seq_one_letter_code
_entity_poly.pdbx_strand_id
1 'polypeptide(L)'
;MKQIIRALLALRLVCDGVFAQDNGEPSVPCIEPSYGISLDSGDLSLPGIGDASNPAVSQGQVRSVEPPAALLPSSQPQDGWPESSSPRSTPTACFGSPDLLLDDPLFGSRLLNKPGRPPAQHLGPAQHPSPAQHPGPNQHMNPSHQFGISYSPYHADRSCKSQEEVNRDLDRLGDYPFVRIYGTDCDQTVKVARAVRQRKKQVFAGVYDLADLPQTLQQYRNAATLPDGRRDWSIFHTISIGNELVNSGMASPADVIGALNQARTILRKDGYQGPIVTVDTFSVLLKHPELCKASDYCAANCHAFFDATQHASTAGPYVLEQAHAVSAAAGGKRTMITESGWPHGGNPNGVAVPSPENQRSAIESIRRSFAHREGDLVLFTAYDDLWKKDNQYTFNAERFWGIHQQ
;
A
#
# COMPACT_ATOMS: atom_id res chain seq x y z
N MET A 1 -10.74 -23.61 -12.74
CA MET A 1 -12.06 -23.16 -12.24
C MET A 1 -12.50 -23.84 -10.92
N LYS A 2 -11.56 -24.27 -10.06
CA LYS A 2 -11.82 -24.79 -8.69
C LYS A 2 -10.90 -24.14 -7.61
N GLN A 3 -10.33 -22.98 -7.91
CA GLN A 3 -9.43 -22.24 -6.99
C GLN A 3 -9.92 -20.84 -6.61
N ILE A 4 -11.14 -20.45 -7.02
CA ILE A 4 -11.73 -19.14 -6.67
C ILE A 4 -12.66 -19.22 -5.43
N ILE A 5 -12.95 -20.42 -4.91
CA ILE A 5 -13.93 -20.59 -3.82
C ILE A 5 -13.31 -20.47 -2.41
N ARG A 6 -11.98 -20.48 -2.25
CA ARG A 6 -11.35 -20.43 -0.90
C ARG A 6 -11.07 -19.04 -0.34
N ALA A 7 -11.18 -17.98 -1.14
CA ALA A 7 -11.14 -16.60 -0.62
C ALA A 7 -12.48 -16.14 0.00
N LEU A 8 -13.58 -16.85 -0.29
CA LEU A 8 -14.94 -16.52 0.16
C LEU A 8 -15.28 -16.96 1.60
N LEU A 9 -14.35 -17.58 2.34
CA LEU A 9 -14.58 -17.95 3.75
C LEU A 9 -13.91 -17.00 4.76
N ALA A 10 -13.07 -16.06 4.32
CA ALA A 10 -12.37 -15.14 5.23
C ALA A 10 -13.19 -13.89 5.62
N LEU A 11 -14.38 -13.70 5.02
CA LEU A 11 -15.29 -12.60 5.34
C LEU A 11 -16.55 -13.03 6.11
N ARG A 12 -16.56 -14.27 6.65
CA ARG A 12 -17.72 -14.81 7.40
C ARG A 12 -17.39 -15.33 8.80
N LEU A 13 -16.24 -14.95 9.35
CA LEU A 13 -15.81 -15.29 10.72
C LEU A 13 -15.28 -14.05 11.45
N VAL A 14 -16.12 -13.02 11.55
CA VAL A 14 -16.02 -11.99 12.61
C VAL A 14 -17.45 -11.68 13.05
N CYS A 15 -18.09 -12.65 13.69
CA CYS A 15 -19.25 -12.50 14.57
C CYS A 15 -19.55 -13.89 15.13
N ASP A 16 -18.75 -14.33 16.11
CA ASP A 16 -19.13 -15.36 17.09
C ASP A 16 -18.05 -15.37 18.18
N GLY A 17 -18.39 -14.89 19.38
CA GLY A 17 -17.42 -14.83 20.48
C GLY A 17 -17.72 -13.96 21.70
N VAL A 18 -18.97 -13.99 22.20
CA VAL A 18 -19.34 -13.94 23.64
C VAL A 18 -18.93 -12.72 24.49
N PHE A 19 -19.95 -11.91 24.84
CA PHE A 19 -20.31 -11.69 26.25
C PHE A 19 -21.83 -11.69 26.38
N ALA A 20 -22.33 -12.61 27.20
CA ALA A 20 -23.73 -12.71 27.60
C ALA A 20 -24.04 -11.68 28.69
N GLN A 21 -25.20 -11.02 28.61
CA GLN A 21 -26.06 -10.77 29.76
C GLN A 21 -27.50 -10.49 29.29
N ASP A 22 -28.44 -11.17 29.94
CA ASP A 22 -29.89 -11.14 29.78
C ASP A 22 -30.49 -9.74 29.70
N ASN A 23 -31.54 -9.57 28.87
CA ASN A 23 -32.90 -9.19 29.30
C ASN A 23 -33.82 -9.15 28.07
N GLY A 24 -34.90 -9.93 28.12
CA GLY A 24 -35.68 -10.35 26.95
C GLY A 24 -36.61 -9.31 26.32
N GLU A 25 -36.85 -9.51 25.02
CA GLU A 25 -38.09 -9.22 24.29
C GLU A 25 -38.09 -10.00 22.94
N PRO A 26 -39.26 -10.32 22.34
CA PRO A 26 -39.38 -11.39 21.34
C PRO A 26 -39.00 -10.96 19.91
N SER A 27 -38.37 -11.88 19.19
CA SER A 27 -37.93 -11.75 17.80
C SER A 27 -39.07 -11.89 16.78
N VAL A 28 -39.10 -10.98 15.80
CA VAL A 28 -39.95 -11.05 14.60
C VAL A 28 -39.22 -11.87 13.52
N PRO A 29 -39.85 -12.86 12.87
CA PRO A 29 -39.18 -13.66 11.85
C PRO A 29 -39.10 -12.94 10.50
N CYS A 30 -37.92 -12.97 9.87
CA CYS A 30 -37.68 -12.51 8.51
C CYS A 30 -38.30 -13.50 7.50
N ILE A 31 -39.10 -12.98 6.56
CA ILE A 31 -39.66 -13.71 5.41
C ILE A 31 -38.64 -13.64 4.26
N GLU A 32 -38.26 -14.78 3.69
CA GLU A 32 -37.48 -14.85 2.45
C GLU A 32 -38.37 -14.69 1.20
N PRO A 33 -37.93 -14.00 0.13
CA PRO A 33 -38.62 -14.03 -1.15
C PRO A 33 -38.08 -15.17 -2.03
N SER A 34 -38.96 -16.10 -2.35
CA SER A 34 -38.77 -17.14 -3.36
C SER A 34 -38.97 -16.57 -4.77
N TYR A 35 -37.93 -16.64 -5.63
CA TYR A 35 -38.09 -16.44 -7.07
C TYR A 35 -38.10 -17.80 -7.77
N GLY A 36 -39.29 -18.21 -8.23
CA GLY A 36 -39.50 -19.34 -9.13
C GLY A 36 -39.42 -18.89 -10.59
N ILE A 37 -38.65 -19.63 -11.39
CA ILE A 37 -38.58 -19.50 -12.85
C ILE A 37 -39.80 -20.23 -13.44
N SER A 38 -40.58 -19.55 -14.29
CA SER A 38 -41.54 -20.21 -15.18
C SER A 38 -41.19 -19.87 -16.62
N LEU A 39 -40.88 -20.92 -17.39
CA LEU A 39 -40.84 -20.89 -18.85
C LEU A 39 -42.28 -20.92 -19.34
N ASP A 40 -42.63 -20.03 -20.28
CA ASP A 40 -43.79 -20.27 -21.13
C ASP A 40 -43.50 -19.83 -22.57
N SER A 41 -43.98 -20.66 -23.48
CA SER A 41 -43.80 -20.64 -24.92
C SER A 41 -45.08 -20.14 -25.57
N GLY A 42 -44.99 -19.08 -26.38
CA GLY A 42 -46.13 -18.52 -27.10
C GLY A 42 -45.73 -17.92 -28.43
N ASP A 43 -46.06 -18.65 -29.49
CA ASP A 43 -45.98 -18.32 -30.91
C ASP A 43 -47.09 -17.34 -31.32
N LEU A 44 -46.77 -16.27 -32.06
CA LEU A 44 -47.74 -15.50 -32.86
C LEU A 44 -47.08 -14.89 -34.09
N SER A 45 -47.72 -15.12 -35.24
CA SER A 45 -47.29 -14.80 -36.60
C SER A 45 -47.97 -13.55 -37.21
N LEU A 46 -47.15 -12.69 -37.85
CA LEU A 46 -47.35 -11.86 -39.08
C LEU A 46 -48.41 -10.71 -39.10
N PRO A 47 -48.39 -9.72 -40.06
CA PRO A 47 -47.51 -9.50 -41.26
C PRO A 47 -46.98 -8.04 -41.51
N GLY A 48 -45.99 -7.90 -42.42
CA GLY A 48 -46.13 -7.01 -43.61
C GLY A 48 -45.34 -5.68 -43.79
N ILE A 49 -44.23 -5.75 -44.55
CA ILE A 49 -43.72 -4.87 -45.65
C ILE A 49 -43.40 -3.36 -45.41
N GLY A 50 -42.19 -2.94 -45.81
CA GLY A 50 -41.85 -1.53 -46.07
C GLY A 50 -40.38 -1.20 -46.45
N ASP A 51 -39.99 -1.58 -47.68
CA ASP A 51 -38.98 -1.04 -48.62
C ASP A 51 -37.60 -0.40 -48.28
N ALA A 52 -36.62 -0.89 -49.07
CA ALA A 52 -35.51 -0.24 -49.80
C ALA A 52 -34.54 0.76 -49.11
N SER A 53 -33.24 0.41 -49.09
CA SER A 53 -32.27 0.81 -50.14
C SER A 53 -30.82 0.39 -49.80
N ASN A 54 -30.12 -0.09 -50.82
CA ASN A 54 -28.69 -0.39 -50.84
C ASN A 54 -28.10 0.28 -52.09
N PRO A 55 -26.81 0.63 -52.13
CA PRO A 55 -26.02 0.01 -53.18
C PRO A 55 -24.58 -0.41 -52.79
N ALA A 56 -24.28 -1.65 -53.16
CA ALA A 56 -23.12 -2.17 -53.90
C ALA A 56 -21.68 -1.75 -53.52
N VAL A 57 -20.84 -2.75 -53.19
CA VAL A 57 -19.49 -2.91 -53.78
C VAL A 57 -19.11 -4.40 -53.94
N SER A 58 -18.81 -4.76 -55.19
CA SER A 58 -17.86 -5.74 -55.77
C SER A 58 -17.27 -6.88 -54.94
N GLN A 59 -17.44 -8.11 -55.46
CA GLN A 59 -16.70 -9.32 -55.09
C GLN A 59 -15.24 -9.26 -55.57
N GLY A 60 -14.33 -9.73 -54.71
CA GLY A 60 -12.92 -9.96 -55.01
C GLY A 60 -12.46 -11.21 -54.24
N GLN A 61 -12.16 -12.25 -55.00
CA GLN A 61 -11.74 -13.58 -54.59
C GLN A 61 -10.33 -13.55 -53.97
N VAL A 62 -10.15 -14.03 -52.73
CA VAL A 62 -8.81 -14.29 -52.16
C VAL A 62 -8.75 -15.69 -51.57
N ARG A 63 -7.76 -16.43 -52.06
CA ARG A 63 -7.41 -17.81 -51.71
C ARG A 63 -6.98 -17.94 -50.25
N SER A 64 -7.49 -18.96 -49.57
CA SER A 64 -6.97 -19.44 -48.30
C SER A 64 -5.59 -20.06 -48.49
N VAL A 65 -4.59 -19.57 -47.75
CA VAL A 65 -3.26 -20.18 -47.61
C VAL A 65 -3.14 -20.65 -46.17
N GLU A 66 -3.05 -21.98 -45.97
CA GLU A 66 -2.65 -22.62 -44.72
C GLU A 66 -1.17 -22.31 -44.41
N PRO A 67 -0.81 -22.06 -43.14
CA PRO A 67 0.60 -22.07 -42.73
C PRO A 67 1.09 -23.51 -42.46
N PRO A 68 2.36 -23.83 -42.75
CA PRO A 68 2.88 -25.19 -42.62
C PRO A 68 3.18 -25.58 -41.16
N ALA A 69 2.90 -26.85 -40.86
CA ALA A 69 3.24 -27.53 -39.62
C ALA A 69 4.76 -27.67 -39.47
N ALA A 70 5.30 -27.23 -38.33
CA ALA A 70 6.68 -27.47 -37.94
C ALA A 70 6.80 -28.83 -37.23
N LEU A 71 7.66 -29.67 -37.79
CA LEU A 71 8.08 -30.98 -37.28
C LEU A 71 8.93 -30.83 -36.01
N LEU A 72 8.57 -31.53 -34.93
CA LEU A 72 9.43 -31.76 -33.77
C LEU A 72 9.97 -33.20 -33.82
N PRO A 73 11.28 -33.44 -33.61
CA PRO A 73 11.79 -34.79 -33.43
C PRO A 73 11.53 -35.29 -32.00
N SER A 74 10.90 -36.45 -31.94
CA SER A 74 10.76 -37.35 -30.80
C SER A 74 12.12 -37.94 -30.40
N SER A 75 12.42 -37.91 -29.10
CA SER A 75 13.29 -38.91 -28.47
C SER A 75 12.92 -39.06 -26.99
N GLN A 76 12.40 -40.24 -26.62
CA GLN A 76 12.43 -40.74 -25.26
C GLN A 76 13.83 -41.30 -24.94
N PRO A 77 14.17 -41.45 -23.64
CA PRO A 77 14.08 -42.81 -23.09
C PRO A 77 13.59 -42.90 -21.62
N GLN A 78 12.74 -43.91 -21.41
CA GLN A 78 12.78 -44.98 -20.38
C GLN A 78 12.99 -44.66 -18.89
N ASP A 79 11.92 -44.91 -18.14
CA ASP A 79 11.79 -45.76 -16.93
C ASP A 79 13.05 -46.11 -16.11
N GLY A 80 13.00 -45.78 -14.81
CA GLY A 80 13.85 -46.39 -13.80
C GLY A 80 13.97 -45.56 -12.50
N TRP A 81 12.98 -45.64 -11.61
CA TRP A 81 13.14 -45.29 -10.19
C TRP A 81 13.38 -46.57 -9.38
N PRO A 82 14.42 -46.65 -8.53
CA PRO A 82 14.44 -47.62 -7.45
C PRO A 82 13.79 -47.03 -6.20
N GLU A 83 12.91 -47.83 -5.60
CA GLU A 83 12.38 -47.67 -4.26
C GLU A 83 13.50 -47.59 -3.21
N SER A 84 13.39 -46.68 -2.25
CA SER A 84 14.02 -46.86 -0.94
C SER A 84 13.05 -46.44 0.16
N SER A 85 12.75 -47.42 1.00
CA SER A 85 11.83 -47.45 2.12
C SER A 85 12.16 -46.45 3.22
N SER A 86 11.12 -45.78 3.72
CA SER A 86 11.10 -45.18 5.06
C SER A 86 10.69 -46.23 6.09
N PRO A 87 11.23 -46.23 7.32
CA PRO A 87 10.51 -46.74 8.46
C PRO A 87 9.79 -45.59 9.18
N ARG A 88 8.48 -45.77 9.30
CA ARG A 88 7.59 -45.08 10.22
C ARG A 88 7.87 -45.58 11.65
N SER A 89 7.97 -44.68 12.61
CA SER A 89 7.88 -45.00 14.04
C SER A 89 6.88 -44.06 14.70
N THR A 90 5.89 -44.68 15.33
CA THR A 90 4.74 -44.12 16.04
C THR A 90 5.11 -43.42 17.35
N PRO A 91 4.22 -42.56 17.90
CA PRO A 91 4.43 -41.88 19.17
C PRO A 91 3.97 -42.74 20.36
N THR A 92 4.74 -42.74 21.45
CA THR A 92 4.34 -43.28 22.75
C THR A 92 4.16 -42.15 23.75
N ALA A 93 3.06 -42.21 24.51
CA ALA A 93 2.63 -41.23 25.49
C ALA A 93 3.04 -41.61 26.93
N CYS A 94 3.22 -40.56 27.76
CA CYS A 94 3.05 -40.42 29.22
C CYS A 94 3.91 -41.26 30.20
N PHE A 95 4.61 -40.60 31.13
CA PHE A 95 4.26 -40.47 32.57
C PHE A 95 5.38 -39.78 33.38
N GLY A 96 5.00 -38.97 34.38
CA GLY A 96 5.78 -38.79 35.62
C GLY A 96 6.43 -37.42 35.88
N SER A 97 5.74 -36.56 36.64
CA SER A 97 6.36 -35.56 37.54
C SER A 97 7.17 -36.24 38.66
N PRO A 98 7.98 -35.48 39.41
CA PRO A 98 7.50 -35.15 40.76
C PRO A 98 7.67 -33.66 41.14
N ASP A 99 6.66 -33.16 41.85
CA ASP A 99 6.74 -32.00 42.74
C ASP A 99 7.49 -32.36 44.04
N LEU A 100 8.09 -31.34 44.68
CA LEU A 100 8.15 -31.04 46.13
C LEU A 100 9.12 -29.85 46.30
N LEU A 101 8.63 -28.59 46.36
CA LEU A 101 8.24 -27.78 47.55
C LEU A 101 9.39 -27.43 48.52
N LEU A 102 9.62 -26.13 48.75
CA LEU A 102 9.33 -25.40 50.02
C LEU A 102 9.90 -23.94 50.03
N ASP A 103 8.97 -22.98 50.13
CA ASP A 103 8.87 -21.80 51.03
C ASP A 103 9.97 -20.70 51.13
N ASP A 104 9.71 -19.56 50.45
CA ASP A 104 9.23 -18.21 50.92
C ASP A 104 9.80 -17.53 52.22
N PRO A 105 9.43 -16.27 52.59
CA PRO A 105 10.19 -15.02 52.39
C PRO A 105 10.47 -14.22 53.71
N LEU A 106 11.36 -13.22 53.73
CA LEU A 106 11.29 -12.17 54.79
C LEU A 106 11.85 -10.77 54.40
N PHE A 107 11.01 -9.78 54.71
CA PHE A 107 11.20 -8.33 54.82
C PHE A 107 12.37 -7.90 55.74
N GLY A 108 12.89 -6.67 55.54
CA GLY A 108 13.58 -5.95 56.62
C GLY A 108 14.30 -4.66 56.23
N SER A 109 13.62 -3.51 56.36
CA SER A 109 14.21 -2.16 56.36
C SER A 109 15.12 -1.93 57.58
N ARG A 110 16.23 -1.18 57.43
CA ARG A 110 16.83 -0.38 58.52
C ARG A 110 17.57 0.87 58.01
N LEU A 111 17.14 2.01 58.56
CA LEU A 111 17.74 3.35 58.53
C LEU A 111 18.99 3.43 59.43
N LEU A 112 19.89 4.41 59.19
CA LEU A 112 20.40 5.37 60.21
C LEU A 112 21.44 6.40 59.65
N ASN A 113 21.09 7.69 59.76
CA ASN A 113 21.83 8.93 60.16
C ASN A 113 23.23 9.28 59.59
N LYS A 114 23.70 10.54 59.38
CA LYS A 114 23.35 12.00 59.49
C LYS A 114 24.66 12.77 59.07
N PRO A 115 24.89 14.12 59.16
CA PRO A 115 24.07 15.34 59.44
C PRO A 115 24.22 16.45 58.35
N GLY A 116 23.37 17.48 58.23
CA GLY A 116 23.45 18.78 58.94
C GLY A 116 23.65 19.96 57.96
N ARG A 117 22.73 20.94 57.92
CA ARG A 117 22.73 22.14 57.04
C ARG A 117 23.25 23.38 57.77
N PRO A 118 24.05 24.27 57.13
CA PRO A 118 24.21 25.68 57.54
C PRO A 118 23.47 26.67 56.62
N PRO A 119 23.29 27.94 57.04
CA PRO A 119 22.29 28.86 56.51
C PRO A 119 22.77 29.73 55.33
N ALA A 120 21.81 30.36 54.64
CA ALA A 120 22.00 31.23 53.48
C ALA A 120 22.48 32.65 53.85
N GLN A 121 23.46 33.20 53.12
CA GLN A 121 23.64 34.65 52.87
C GLN A 121 24.32 34.94 51.53
N HIS A 122 23.85 36.05 50.93
CA HIS A 122 24.12 36.73 49.65
C HIS A 122 25.53 36.72 49.05
N LEU A 123 25.60 36.67 47.70
CA LEU A 123 26.39 37.54 46.79
C LEU A 123 25.85 37.33 45.33
N GLY A 124 25.59 38.40 44.57
CA GLY A 124 25.07 38.36 43.18
C GLY A 124 26.18 38.34 42.10
N PRO A 125 25.86 38.66 40.83
CA PRO A 125 25.11 37.89 39.85
C PRO A 125 26.04 37.14 38.87
N ALA A 126 25.70 35.90 38.50
CA ALA A 126 26.30 35.22 37.35
C ALA A 126 25.20 34.93 36.32
N GLN A 127 25.42 35.41 35.10
CA GLN A 127 24.52 35.34 33.96
C GLN A 127 24.23 33.88 33.57
N HIS A 128 22.97 33.46 33.68
CA HIS A 128 22.46 32.30 32.97
C HIS A 128 21.71 32.81 31.72
N PRO A 129 22.00 32.29 30.51
CA PRO A 129 21.27 32.68 29.31
C PRO A 129 19.80 32.27 29.45
N SER A 130 18.91 33.24 29.27
CA SER A 130 17.46 33.01 29.21
C SER A 130 17.12 32.00 28.11
N PRO A 131 16.10 31.14 28.32
CA PRO A 131 15.47 30.40 27.23
C PRO A 131 14.96 31.39 26.19
N ALA A 132 15.34 31.19 24.93
CA ALA A 132 14.88 32.00 23.82
C ALA A 132 13.35 32.03 23.78
N GLN A 133 12.78 33.23 23.76
CA GLN A 133 11.36 33.47 23.54
C GLN A 133 10.97 32.92 22.16
N HIS A 134 9.98 32.03 22.13
CA HIS A 134 9.36 31.58 20.89
C HIS A 134 8.68 32.76 20.18
N PRO A 135 8.97 33.04 18.90
CA PRO A 135 8.12 33.89 18.10
C PRO A 135 6.76 33.21 17.92
N GLY A 136 5.67 33.95 18.14
CA GLY A 136 4.30 33.47 17.98
C GLY A 136 3.96 33.02 16.56
N PRO A 137 2.80 32.35 16.37
CA PRO A 137 2.45 31.73 15.10
C PRO A 137 1.97 32.82 14.14
N ASN A 138 2.83 33.24 13.22
CA ASN A 138 2.34 33.91 12.01
C ASN A 138 3.30 33.72 10.84
N GLN A 139 3.32 32.48 10.34
CA GLN A 139 3.61 32.22 8.93
C GLN A 139 2.62 31.15 8.48
N HIS A 140 1.79 31.49 7.50
CA HIS A 140 1.09 30.50 6.70
C HIS A 140 2.14 29.59 6.05
N MET A 141 2.52 28.50 6.73
CA MET A 141 3.21 27.42 6.05
C MET A 141 2.26 26.89 5.00
N ASN A 142 2.68 26.94 3.73
CA ASN A 142 1.95 26.27 2.68
C ASN A 142 1.90 24.77 3.06
N PRO A 143 0.72 24.20 3.40
CA PRO A 143 0.64 22.86 3.99
C PRO A 143 1.18 21.75 3.08
N SER A 144 1.39 22.07 1.80
CA SER A 144 1.87 21.14 0.78
C SER A 144 3.37 20.82 0.89
N HIS A 145 4.18 21.69 1.52
CA HIS A 145 5.63 21.48 1.65
C HIS A 145 6.04 20.32 2.56
N GLN A 146 5.08 19.63 3.18
CA GLN A 146 5.32 18.56 4.16
C GLN A 146 4.99 17.15 3.63
N PHE A 147 4.24 17.04 2.53
CA PHE A 147 3.66 15.78 2.07
C PHE A 147 4.27 15.31 0.76
N GLY A 148 4.33 14.00 0.56
CA GLY A 148 4.63 13.43 -0.75
C GLY A 148 3.41 13.43 -1.67
N ILE A 149 3.64 13.14 -2.95
CA ILE A 149 2.57 12.82 -3.90
C ILE A 149 2.96 11.64 -4.79
N SER A 150 2.05 10.70 -4.99
CA SER A 150 2.23 9.63 -5.98
C SER A 150 2.23 10.19 -7.39
N TYR A 151 3.07 9.61 -8.25
CA TYR A 151 3.24 10.04 -9.63
C TYR A 151 3.52 8.84 -10.53
N SER A 152 2.81 8.78 -11.65
CA SER A 152 2.89 7.71 -12.63
C SER A 152 3.34 8.32 -13.98
N PRO A 153 4.56 8.02 -14.48
CA PRO A 153 5.09 8.62 -15.70
C PRO A 153 4.62 7.91 -16.98
N TYR A 154 3.31 7.68 -17.10
CA TYR A 154 2.68 7.09 -18.28
C TYR A 154 1.74 8.08 -18.95
N HIS A 155 1.54 7.89 -20.25
CA HIS A 155 0.41 8.47 -20.97
C HIS A 155 -0.87 7.66 -20.67
N ALA A 156 -2.01 8.18 -21.12
CA ALA A 156 -3.32 7.53 -20.96
C ALA A 156 -3.40 6.14 -21.61
N ASP A 157 -2.59 5.85 -22.61
CA ASP A 157 -2.51 4.55 -23.30
C ASP A 157 -1.46 3.61 -22.69
N ARG A 158 -0.87 3.99 -21.54
CA ARG A 158 0.23 3.31 -20.84
C ARG A 158 1.59 3.40 -21.53
N SER A 159 1.72 4.15 -22.63
CA SER A 159 3.03 4.39 -23.22
C SER A 159 3.89 5.26 -22.29
N CYS A 160 5.21 5.12 -22.43
CA CYS A 160 6.17 5.72 -21.53
C CYS A 160 6.35 7.22 -21.81
N LYS A 161 6.27 8.06 -20.77
CA LYS A 161 6.66 9.48 -20.89
C LYS A 161 8.15 9.64 -21.21
N SER A 162 8.46 10.65 -22.02
CA SER A 162 9.83 11.13 -22.30
C SER A 162 10.44 11.82 -21.06
N GLN A 163 11.75 12.08 -21.07
CA GLN A 163 12.39 12.83 -19.99
C GLN A 163 11.83 14.26 -19.88
N GLU A 164 11.55 14.90 -21.01
CA GLU A 164 11.00 16.25 -21.09
C GLU A 164 9.58 16.29 -20.55
N GLU A 165 8.78 15.27 -20.83
CA GLU A 165 7.43 15.11 -20.25
C GLU A 165 7.49 14.95 -18.74
N VAL A 166 8.33 14.04 -18.24
CA VAL A 166 8.52 13.87 -16.79
C VAL A 166 9.01 15.18 -16.12
N ASN A 167 9.88 15.93 -16.80
CA ASN A 167 10.32 17.23 -16.30
C ASN A 167 9.16 18.23 -16.19
N ARG A 168 8.33 18.36 -17.24
CA ARG A 168 7.17 19.28 -17.23
C ARG A 168 6.16 18.91 -16.14
N ASP A 169 5.90 17.61 -15.97
CA ASP A 169 5.00 17.13 -14.93
C ASP A 169 5.50 17.51 -13.54
N LEU A 170 6.81 17.33 -13.28
CA LEU A 170 7.42 17.66 -11.99
C LEU A 170 7.59 19.16 -11.74
N ASP A 171 7.59 20.02 -12.76
CA ASP A 171 7.55 21.47 -12.59
C ASP A 171 6.25 21.94 -11.95
N ARG A 172 5.14 21.23 -12.22
CA ARG A 172 3.83 21.51 -11.62
C ARG A 172 3.67 20.93 -10.21
N LEU A 173 4.59 20.06 -9.79
CA LEU A 173 4.61 19.45 -8.46
C LEU A 173 5.61 20.14 -7.53
N GLY A 174 5.83 21.45 -7.74
CA GLY A 174 6.77 22.31 -6.99
C GLY A 174 6.55 22.30 -5.47
N ASP A 175 5.31 22.12 -5.06
CA ASP A 175 4.87 22.12 -3.67
C ASP A 175 5.27 20.86 -2.88
N TYR A 176 5.60 19.75 -3.54
CA TYR A 176 5.86 18.46 -2.88
C TYR A 176 7.36 18.19 -2.71
N PRO A 177 7.92 18.02 -1.50
CA PRO A 177 9.35 17.74 -1.30
C PRO A 177 9.82 16.44 -1.97
N PHE A 178 8.93 15.48 -2.17
CA PHE A 178 9.23 14.23 -2.85
C PHE A 178 8.02 13.68 -3.60
N VAL A 179 8.29 12.84 -4.60
CA VAL A 179 7.26 12.08 -5.32
C VAL A 179 7.42 10.58 -5.07
N ARG A 180 6.31 9.83 -5.10
CA ARG A 180 6.31 8.38 -5.01
C ARG A 180 6.09 7.75 -6.39
N ILE A 181 6.94 6.80 -6.76
CA ILE A 181 6.83 5.98 -7.97
C ILE A 181 6.83 4.49 -7.61
N TYR A 182 6.34 3.64 -8.50
CA TYR A 182 5.95 2.27 -8.14
C TYR A 182 6.87 1.17 -8.66
N GLY A 183 7.55 1.41 -9.78
CA GLY A 183 8.31 0.38 -10.47
C GLY A 183 9.51 0.94 -11.23
N THR A 184 10.04 0.09 -12.11
CA THR A 184 11.27 0.33 -12.89
C THR A 184 11.05 0.25 -14.41
N ASP A 185 9.85 -0.10 -14.84
CA ASP A 185 9.49 -0.06 -16.25
C ASP A 185 9.51 1.39 -16.79
N CYS A 186 9.59 1.53 -18.12
CA CYS A 186 9.73 2.82 -18.79
C CYS A 186 10.96 3.65 -18.38
N ASP A 187 11.98 3.03 -17.78
CA ASP A 187 13.13 3.70 -17.13
C ASP A 187 12.69 4.77 -16.11
N GLN A 188 11.51 4.61 -15.52
CA GLN A 188 10.90 5.63 -14.69
C GLN A 188 11.79 6.02 -13.51
N THR A 189 12.47 5.06 -12.88
CA THR A 189 13.38 5.30 -11.75
C THR A 189 14.51 6.25 -12.15
N VAL A 190 15.12 6.06 -13.32
CA VAL A 190 16.20 6.92 -13.80
C VAL A 190 15.67 8.30 -14.23
N LYS A 191 14.58 8.33 -15.01
CA LYS A 191 14.00 9.59 -15.50
C LYS A 191 13.53 10.50 -14.37
N VAL A 192 12.83 9.93 -13.39
CA VAL A 192 12.33 10.66 -12.22
C VAL A 192 13.49 11.07 -11.32
N ALA A 193 14.47 10.20 -11.06
CA ALA A 193 15.66 10.57 -10.28
C ALA A 193 16.44 11.75 -10.90
N ARG A 194 16.57 11.80 -12.23
CA ARG A 194 17.16 12.95 -12.94
C ARG A 194 16.33 14.22 -12.74
N ALA A 195 15.01 14.12 -12.88
CA ALA A 195 14.12 15.26 -12.78
C ALA A 195 14.01 15.83 -11.35
N VAL A 196 13.93 14.98 -10.32
CA VAL A 196 13.86 15.43 -8.91
C VAL A 196 15.19 16.08 -8.46
N ARG A 197 16.33 15.58 -8.95
CA ARG A 197 17.66 16.14 -8.64
C ARG A 197 17.78 17.59 -9.07
N GLN A 198 17.27 17.94 -10.25
CA GLN A 198 17.24 19.33 -10.76
C GLN A 198 16.41 20.27 -9.88
N ARG A 199 15.46 19.71 -9.12
CA ARG A 199 14.49 20.45 -8.30
C ARG A 199 14.77 20.37 -6.81
N LYS A 200 15.90 19.76 -6.40
CA LYS A 200 16.24 19.47 -4.99
C LYS A 200 15.12 18.72 -4.25
N LYS A 201 14.41 17.85 -4.99
CA LYS A 201 13.37 16.95 -4.49
C LYS A 201 13.94 15.55 -4.37
N GLN A 202 13.23 14.69 -3.65
CA GLN A 202 13.57 13.27 -3.54
C GLN A 202 12.52 12.38 -4.23
N VAL A 203 12.83 11.10 -4.34
CA VAL A 203 11.91 10.07 -4.82
C VAL A 203 11.72 8.98 -3.77
N PHE A 204 10.48 8.67 -3.44
CA PHE A 204 10.09 7.41 -2.82
C PHE A 204 9.93 6.40 -3.96
N ALA A 205 10.89 5.50 -4.13
CA ALA A 205 10.94 4.59 -5.28
C ALA A 205 10.54 3.16 -4.91
N GLY A 206 9.56 2.60 -5.64
CA GLY A 206 9.06 1.26 -5.43
C GLY A 206 9.68 0.20 -6.34
N VAL A 207 10.04 -0.94 -5.76
CA VAL A 207 10.36 -2.19 -6.45
C VAL A 207 9.09 -3.03 -6.48
N TYR A 208 8.41 -3.05 -7.62
CA TYR A 208 7.16 -3.80 -7.77
C TYR A 208 7.39 -5.31 -7.93
N ASP A 209 8.32 -5.70 -8.81
CA ASP A 209 8.65 -7.10 -9.09
C ASP A 209 9.78 -7.58 -8.16
N LEU A 210 9.53 -8.69 -7.47
CA LEU A 210 10.46 -9.30 -6.51
C LEU A 210 11.27 -10.46 -7.10
N ALA A 211 11.00 -10.87 -8.34
CA ALA A 211 11.58 -12.09 -8.93
C ALA A 211 13.11 -12.00 -9.12
N ASP A 212 13.62 -10.85 -9.60
CA ASP A 212 15.05 -10.62 -9.80
C ASP A 212 15.47 -9.28 -9.16
N LEU A 213 15.61 -9.29 -7.83
CA LEU A 213 16.05 -8.13 -7.06
C LEU A 213 17.43 -7.61 -7.48
N PRO A 214 18.48 -8.45 -7.66
CA PRO A 214 19.80 -7.96 -8.10
C PRO A 214 19.74 -7.15 -9.40
N GLN A 215 18.97 -7.63 -10.38
CA GLN A 215 18.82 -6.93 -11.65
C GLN A 215 17.94 -5.69 -11.50
N THR A 216 16.81 -5.79 -10.81
CA THR A 216 15.90 -4.66 -10.62
C THR A 216 16.61 -3.50 -9.90
N LEU A 217 17.42 -3.80 -8.88
CA LEU A 217 18.20 -2.82 -8.13
C LEU A 217 19.39 -2.24 -8.92
N GLN A 218 19.73 -2.78 -10.10
CA GLN A 218 20.69 -2.14 -11.00
C GLN A 218 20.17 -0.77 -11.47
N GLN A 219 18.87 -0.62 -11.72
CA GLN A 219 18.32 0.66 -12.13
C GLN A 219 18.43 1.73 -11.02
N TYR A 220 18.34 1.32 -9.76
CA TYR A 220 18.49 2.21 -8.61
C TYR A 220 19.94 2.69 -8.47
N ARG A 221 20.90 1.78 -8.67
CA ARG A 221 22.33 2.14 -8.78
C ARG A 221 22.56 3.12 -9.93
N ASN A 222 21.96 2.88 -11.09
CA ASN A 222 22.09 3.76 -12.24
C ASN A 222 21.49 5.15 -11.97
N ALA A 223 20.34 5.21 -11.31
CA ALA A 223 19.68 6.46 -10.92
C ALA A 223 20.48 7.28 -9.88
N ALA A 224 21.15 6.59 -8.95
CA ALA A 224 22.05 7.22 -7.98
C ALA A 224 23.38 7.69 -8.59
N THR A 225 23.85 7.07 -9.69
CA THR A 225 25.16 7.36 -10.28
C THR A 225 25.17 8.71 -10.98
N LEU A 226 26.10 9.57 -10.58
CA LEU A 226 26.38 10.88 -11.17
C LEU A 226 27.30 10.76 -12.39
N PRO A 227 27.41 11.81 -13.23
CA PRO A 227 28.29 11.80 -14.39
C PRO A 227 29.77 11.55 -14.07
N ASP A 228 30.21 11.87 -12.86
CA ASP A 228 31.58 11.63 -12.37
C ASP A 228 31.78 10.21 -11.80
N GLY A 229 30.78 9.34 -11.89
CA GLY A 229 30.82 7.96 -11.42
C GLY A 229 30.54 7.78 -9.92
N ARG A 230 30.45 8.85 -9.13
CA ARG A 230 30.05 8.76 -7.72
C ARG A 230 28.55 8.46 -7.61
N ARG A 231 28.15 7.85 -6.50
CA ARG A 231 26.73 7.60 -6.20
C ARG A 231 26.20 8.64 -5.23
N ASP A 232 25.16 9.34 -5.64
CA ASP A 232 24.34 10.20 -4.80
C ASP A 232 23.04 9.49 -4.46
N TRP A 233 23.07 8.81 -3.31
CA TRP A 233 21.93 8.11 -2.74
C TRP A 233 20.90 9.04 -2.07
N SER A 234 21.25 10.32 -1.84
CA SER A 234 20.37 11.28 -1.16
C SER A 234 19.12 11.64 -1.97
N ILE A 235 19.14 11.35 -3.27
CA ILE A 235 17.96 11.51 -4.15
C ILE A 235 16.81 10.59 -3.77
N PHE A 236 17.06 9.47 -3.08
CA PHE A 236 16.01 8.57 -2.62
C PHE A 236 15.54 8.98 -1.23
N HIS A 237 14.26 9.32 -1.11
CA HIS A 237 13.58 9.49 0.18
C HIS A 237 13.44 8.14 0.88
N THR A 238 13.01 7.12 0.13
CA THR A 238 12.77 5.75 0.60
C THR A 238 12.81 4.82 -0.60
N ILE A 239 13.23 3.57 -0.39
CA ILE A 239 13.05 2.48 -1.35
C ILE A 239 12.07 1.48 -0.76
N SER A 240 10.92 1.24 -1.40
CA SER A 240 10.00 0.17 -0.98
C SER A 240 10.19 -1.10 -1.78
N ILE A 241 10.07 -2.23 -1.10
CA ILE A 241 10.15 -3.57 -1.68
C ILE A 241 8.75 -4.18 -1.64
N GLY A 242 8.12 -4.27 -2.80
CA GLY A 242 6.72 -4.63 -2.97
C GLY A 242 5.75 -3.47 -2.73
N ASN A 243 4.52 -3.66 -3.23
CA ASN A 243 3.36 -2.84 -2.96
C ASN A 243 2.12 -3.73 -2.95
N GLU A 244 1.48 -3.89 -1.78
CA GLU A 244 0.23 -4.65 -1.61
C GLU A 244 0.29 -6.11 -2.10
N LEU A 245 1.45 -6.74 -1.97
CA LEU A 245 1.65 -8.12 -2.43
C LEU A 245 0.93 -9.13 -1.54
N VAL A 246 0.76 -8.84 -0.26
CA VAL A 246 0.00 -9.69 0.67
C VAL A 246 -1.49 -9.43 0.51
N ASN A 247 -1.92 -8.17 0.39
CA ASN A 247 -3.32 -7.81 0.10
C ASN A 247 -3.84 -8.47 -1.18
N SER A 248 -3.03 -8.46 -2.24
CA SER A 248 -3.38 -9.08 -3.52
C SER A 248 -3.27 -10.62 -3.51
N GLY A 249 -2.74 -11.23 -2.45
CA GLY A 249 -2.50 -12.66 -2.34
C GLY A 249 -1.38 -13.18 -3.26
N MET A 250 -0.56 -12.29 -3.83
CA MET A 250 0.56 -12.65 -4.71
C MET A 250 1.77 -13.18 -3.94
N ALA A 251 1.93 -12.80 -2.67
CA ALA A 251 3.03 -13.25 -1.81
C ALA A 251 2.58 -13.45 -0.36
N SER A 252 3.25 -14.33 0.38
CA SER A 252 3.07 -14.43 1.82
C SER A 252 3.86 -13.32 2.55
N PRO A 253 3.53 -13.00 3.82
CA PRO A 253 4.33 -12.08 4.61
C PRO A 253 5.81 -12.50 4.70
N ALA A 254 6.08 -13.80 4.78
CA ALA A 254 7.44 -14.34 4.84
C ALA A 254 8.22 -14.09 3.54
N ASP A 255 7.59 -14.26 2.37
CA ASP A 255 8.20 -14.00 1.07
C ASP A 255 8.60 -12.51 0.94
N VAL A 256 7.68 -11.62 1.34
CA VAL A 256 7.92 -10.17 1.31
C VAL A 256 9.06 -9.78 2.26
N ILE A 257 9.10 -10.32 3.48
CA ILE A 257 10.19 -10.06 4.43
C ILE A 257 11.53 -10.60 3.92
N GLY A 258 11.52 -11.77 3.28
CA GLY A 258 12.71 -12.34 2.64
C GLY A 258 13.28 -11.42 1.56
N ALA A 259 12.42 -10.98 0.64
CA ALA A 259 12.78 -10.03 -0.42
C ALA A 259 13.28 -8.69 0.13
N LEU A 260 12.61 -8.15 1.16
CA LEU A 260 13.02 -6.93 1.85
C LEU A 260 14.44 -7.03 2.41
N ASN A 261 14.76 -8.14 3.08
CA ASN A 261 16.08 -8.38 3.67
C ASN A 261 17.18 -8.58 2.61
N GLN A 262 16.86 -9.27 1.51
CA GLN A 262 17.77 -9.42 0.38
C GLN A 262 18.09 -8.07 -0.27
N ALA A 263 17.04 -7.29 -0.59
CA ALA A 263 17.20 -5.96 -1.15
C ALA A 263 17.98 -5.03 -0.21
N ARG A 264 17.70 -5.08 1.09
CA ARG A 264 18.45 -4.34 2.12
C ARG A 264 19.94 -4.69 2.07
N THR A 265 20.29 -5.96 2.03
CA THR A 265 21.69 -6.40 1.95
C THR A 265 22.40 -5.83 0.72
N ILE A 266 21.75 -5.90 -0.45
CA ILE A 266 22.29 -5.36 -1.72
C ILE A 266 22.48 -3.85 -1.62
N LEU A 267 21.43 -3.12 -1.22
CA LEU A 267 21.43 -1.66 -1.16
C LEU A 267 22.42 -1.11 -0.13
N ARG A 268 22.54 -1.74 1.05
CA ARG A 268 23.56 -1.34 2.04
C ARG A 268 24.97 -1.57 1.51
N LYS A 269 25.24 -2.69 0.82
CA LYS A 269 26.54 -2.94 0.16
C LYS A 269 26.86 -1.88 -0.89
N ASP A 270 25.84 -1.36 -1.56
CA ASP A 270 25.96 -0.33 -2.58
C ASP A 270 26.07 1.11 -2.03
N GLY A 271 25.96 1.28 -0.72
CA GLY A 271 26.14 2.55 0.00
C GLY A 271 24.84 3.33 0.28
N TYR A 272 23.67 2.76 -0.01
CA TYR A 272 22.40 3.39 0.34
C TYR A 272 22.16 3.26 1.85
N GLN A 273 22.04 4.37 2.57
CA GLN A 273 21.78 4.41 4.02
C GLN A 273 20.35 4.83 4.37
N GLY A 274 19.52 5.17 3.38
CA GLY A 274 18.14 5.63 3.61
C GLY A 274 17.16 4.51 3.97
N PRO A 275 15.89 4.85 4.24
CA PRO A 275 14.87 3.89 4.61
C PRO A 275 14.57 2.84 3.54
N ILE A 276 14.36 1.61 3.99
CA ILE A 276 13.92 0.45 3.23
C ILE A 276 12.70 -0.14 3.94
N VAL A 277 11.58 -0.18 3.23
CA VAL A 277 10.28 -0.62 3.76
C VAL A 277 9.59 -1.57 2.80
N THR A 278 8.57 -2.27 3.27
CA THR A 278 7.54 -2.85 2.40
C THR A 278 6.23 -2.11 2.59
N VAL A 279 5.46 -1.95 1.51
CA VAL A 279 4.17 -1.23 1.53
C VAL A 279 3.04 -2.25 1.35
N ASP A 280 2.04 -2.18 2.22
CA ASP A 280 0.79 -2.93 2.07
C ASP A 280 -0.39 -2.11 2.61
N THR A 281 -1.62 -2.63 2.50
CA THR A 281 -2.80 -1.93 3.05
C THR A 281 -2.74 -1.90 4.58
N PHE A 282 -3.31 -0.86 5.18
CA PHE A 282 -3.36 -0.75 6.65
C PHE A 282 -3.98 -2.00 7.31
N SER A 283 -5.00 -2.60 6.70
CA SER A 283 -5.68 -3.79 7.21
C SER A 283 -4.77 -5.02 7.19
N VAL A 284 -3.95 -5.19 6.15
CA VAL A 284 -2.91 -6.22 6.13
C VAL A 284 -1.87 -5.98 7.21
N LEU A 285 -1.40 -4.75 7.39
CA LEU A 285 -0.37 -4.45 8.39
C LEU A 285 -0.88 -4.63 9.84
N LEU A 286 -2.17 -4.41 10.10
CA LEU A 286 -2.79 -4.73 11.39
C LEU A 286 -2.79 -6.24 11.66
N LYS A 287 -3.04 -7.06 10.63
CA LYS A 287 -3.03 -8.52 10.72
C LYS A 287 -1.62 -9.13 10.74
N HIS A 288 -0.69 -8.48 10.03
CA HIS A 288 0.68 -8.93 9.80
C HIS A 288 1.70 -7.84 10.21
N PRO A 289 1.74 -7.46 11.51
CA PRO A 289 2.64 -6.40 11.99
C PRO A 289 4.13 -6.75 11.85
N GLU A 290 4.48 -8.01 11.57
CA GLU A 290 5.82 -8.43 11.20
C GLU A 290 6.38 -7.70 9.95
N LEU A 291 5.53 -7.32 9.00
CA LEU A 291 5.92 -6.54 7.80
C LEU A 291 6.45 -5.15 8.20
N CYS A 292 5.72 -4.51 9.12
CA CYS A 292 6.12 -3.28 9.79
C CYS A 292 7.43 -3.45 10.58
N LYS A 293 7.54 -4.53 11.36
CA LYS A 293 8.72 -4.79 12.21
C LYS A 293 9.98 -5.01 11.38
N ALA A 294 9.87 -5.68 10.24
CA ALA A 294 10.97 -5.90 9.30
C ALA A 294 11.38 -4.63 8.54
N SER A 295 10.48 -3.65 8.40
CA SER A 295 10.71 -2.37 7.73
C SER A 295 11.35 -1.31 8.64
N ASP A 296 12.01 -0.30 8.06
CA ASP A 296 12.59 0.81 8.84
C ASP A 296 11.51 1.68 9.52
N TYR A 297 10.34 1.79 8.89
CA TYR A 297 9.09 2.33 9.46
C TYR A 297 7.89 1.58 8.87
N CYS A 298 6.71 1.71 9.46
CA CYS A 298 5.47 1.16 8.90
C CYS A 298 5.01 2.00 7.70
N ALA A 299 4.84 1.39 6.53
CA ALA A 299 4.42 2.07 5.32
C ALA A 299 3.08 1.51 4.84
N ALA A 300 2.00 2.27 5.06
CA ALA A 300 0.63 1.79 4.88
C ALA A 300 -0.12 2.55 3.78
N ASN A 301 -0.75 1.83 2.86
CA ASN A 301 -1.76 2.41 1.98
C ASN A 301 -3.12 2.46 2.72
N CYS A 302 -3.79 3.61 2.72
CA CYS A 302 -5.06 3.80 3.41
C CYS A 302 -5.91 4.88 2.74
N HIS A 303 -7.01 4.46 2.11
CA HIS A 303 -8.00 5.36 1.51
C HIS A 303 -9.33 5.20 2.23
N ALA A 304 -9.84 6.29 2.80
CA ALA A 304 -11.15 6.29 3.44
C ALA A 304 -12.28 5.88 2.48
N PHE A 305 -12.14 6.16 1.17
CA PHE A 305 -13.11 5.80 0.14
C PHE A 305 -13.52 4.31 0.12
N PHE A 306 -12.59 3.41 0.46
CA PHE A 306 -12.88 1.97 0.44
C PHE A 306 -13.65 1.48 1.67
N ASP A 307 -13.88 2.32 2.67
CA ASP A 307 -14.81 2.06 3.76
C ASP A 307 -16.16 2.71 3.45
N ALA A 308 -17.19 1.86 3.31
CA ALA A 308 -18.54 2.26 2.91
C ALA A 308 -19.25 3.20 3.91
N THR A 309 -18.68 3.38 5.11
CA THR A 309 -19.21 4.22 6.19
C THR A 309 -18.55 5.60 6.25
N GLN A 310 -17.49 5.84 5.47
CA GLN A 310 -16.71 7.07 5.55
C GLN A 310 -17.22 8.15 4.61
N HIS A 311 -17.35 9.36 5.15
CA HIS A 311 -17.62 10.56 4.37
C HIS A 311 -16.31 11.24 3.96
N ALA A 312 -16.33 11.95 2.84
CA ALA A 312 -15.18 12.72 2.37
C ALA A 312 -14.66 13.71 3.43
N SER A 313 -15.55 14.43 4.10
CA SER A 313 -15.19 15.41 5.14
C SER A 313 -14.47 14.78 6.35
N THR A 314 -14.66 13.49 6.61
CA THR A 314 -14.05 12.74 7.73
C THR A 314 -12.91 11.82 7.28
N ALA A 315 -12.50 11.88 6.02
CA ALA A 315 -11.45 11.02 5.48
C ALA A 315 -10.11 11.16 6.23
N GLY A 316 -9.71 12.39 6.57
CA GLY A 316 -8.45 12.63 7.28
C GLY A 316 -8.39 12.01 8.68
N PRO A 317 -9.36 12.29 9.56
CA PRO A 317 -9.43 11.66 10.89
C PRO A 317 -9.40 10.13 10.82
N TYR A 318 -10.16 9.51 9.91
CA TYR A 318 -10.16 8.06 9.72
C TYR A 318 -8.76 7.54 9.33
N VAL A 319 -8.13 8.14 8.33
CA VAL A 319 -6.80 7.71 7.86
C VAL A 319 -5.74 7.86 8.95
N LEU A 320 -5.81 8.93 9.75
CA LEU A 320 -4.92 9.14 10.90
C LEU A 320 -5.15 8.11 12.00
N GLU A 321 -6.40 7.76 12.30
CA GLU A 321 -6.74 6.70 13.24
C GLU A 321 -6.15 5.35 12.80
N GLN A 322 -6.27 5.01 11.52
CA GLN A 322 -5.67 3.77 11.00
C GLN A 322 -4.14 3.80 11.08
N ALA A 323 -3.49 4.94 10.86
CA ALA A 323 -2.06 5.08 11.07
C ALA A 323 -1.66 4.82 12.54
N HIS A 324 -2.45 5.29 13.50
CA HIS A 324 -2.24 5.03 14.93
C HIS A 324 -2.47 3.57 15.29
N ALA A 325 -3.50 2.93 14.74
CA ALA A 325 -3.77 1.52 14.96
C ALA A 325 -2.62 0.64 14.44
N VAL A 326 -2.12 0.91 13.23
CA VAL A 326 -0.94 0.22 12.66
C VAL A 326 0.29 0.44 13.53
N SER A 327 0.54 1.68 13.96
CA SER A 327 1.65 1.99 14.86
C SER A 327 1.57 1.20 16.16
N ALA A 328 0.39 1.15 16.79
CA ALA A 328 0.16 0.41 18.03
C ALA A 328 0.40 -1.11 17.85
N ALA A 329 -0.15 -1.71 16.79
CA ALA A 329 0.07 -3.12 16.45
C ALA A 329 1.55 -3.44 16.18
N ALA A 330 2.31 -2.48 15.67
CA ALA A 330 3.74 -2.57 15.42
C ALA A 330 4.62 -2.17 16.63
N GLY A 331 4.05 -2.01 17.83
CA GLY A 331 4.81 -1.67 19.05
C GLY A 331 5.24 -0.21 19.12
N GLY A 332 4.41 0.71 18.60
CA GLY A 332 4.69 2.15 18.59
C GLY A 332 5.62 2.60 17.47
N LYS A 333 5.92 1.74 16.48
CA LYS A 333 6.78 2.11 15.34
C LYS A 333 6.11 3.23 14.53
N ARG A 334 6.91 4.22 14.09
CA ARG A 334 6.45 5.30 13.20
C ARG A 334 5.69 4.71 12.01
N THR A 335 4.52 5.27 11.71
CA THR A 335 3.70 4.88 10.55
C THR A 335 3.52 6.05 9.62
N MET A 336 3.87 5.83 8.36
CA MET A 336 3.65 6.75 7.25
C MET A 336 2.53 6.19 6.37
N ILE A 337 1.55 7.02 6.06
CA ILE A 337 0.54 6.70 5.05
C ILE A 337 1.14 6.99 3.69
N THR A 338 1.40 5.92 2.94
CA THR A 338 2.11 5.98 1.65
C THR A 338 1.20 6.18 0.47
N GLU A 339 -0.11 6.03 0.65
CA GLU A 339 -1.17 6.46 -0.26
C GLU A 339 -2.40 6.82 0.55
N SER A 340 -2.94 8.01 0.28
CA SER A 340 -4.30 8.36 0.66
C SER A 340 -4.87 9.38 -0.30
N GLY A 341 -6.15 9.25 -0.61
CA GLY A 341 -6.83 10.09 -1.58
C GLY A 341 -8.32 9.79 -1.64
N TRP A 342 -8.98 10.40 -2.62
CA TRP A 342 -10.40 10.20 -2.89
C TRP A 342 -10.66 10.39 -4.39
N PRO A 343 -11.48 9.54 -5.03
CA PRO A 343 -11.73 9.67 -6.45
C PRO A 343 -12.73 10.79 -6.77
N HIS A 344 -12.53 11.51 -7.87
CA HIS A 344 -13.47 12.53 -8.36
C HIS A 344 -14.56 11.96 -9.28
N GLY A 345 -14.47 10.68 -9.66
CA GLY A 345 -15.43 9.97 -10.49
C GLY A 345 -15.50 8.47 -10.17
N GLY A 346 -16.48 7.77 -10.74
CA GLY A 346 -16.77 6.37 -10.44
C GLY A 346 -18.10 6.19 -9.71
N ASN A 347 -18.29 5.03 -9.11
CA ASN A 347 -19.50 4.65 -8.38
C ASN A 347 -19.35 4.90 -6.87
N PRO A 348 -20.45 5.21 -6.16
CA PRO A 348 -20.45 5.24 -4.70
C PRO A 348 -20.11 3.89 -4.05
N ASN A 349 -19.40 3.95 -2.93
CA ASN A 349 -19.25 2.85 -1.99
C ASN A 349 -19.99 3.21 -0.70
N GLY A 350 -21.26 2.79 -0.55
CA GLY A 350 -22.11 3.24 0.56
C GLY A 350 -22.23 4.76 0.61
N VAL A 351 -21.79 5.40 1.71
CA VAL A 351 -21.78 6.87 1.85
C VAL A 351 -20.53 7.54 1.29
N ALA A 352 -19.53 6.76 0.88
CA ALA A 352 -18.33 7.25 0.21
C ALA A 352 -18.63 7.52 -1.27
N VAL A 353 -19.00 8.76 -1.59
CA VAL A 353 -19.39 9.19 -2.94
C VAL A 353 -18.24 9.88 -3.68
N PRO A 354 -17.80 9.38 -4.86
CA PRO A 354 -16.87 10.09 -5.73
C PRO A 354 -17.52 11.35 -6.32
N SER A 355 -16.82 12.49 -6.24
CA SER A 355 -17.14 13.72 -6.99
C SER A 355 -15.97 14.70 -6.86
N PRO A 356 -15.84 15.71 -7.73
CA PRO A 356 -14.81 16.74 -7.57
C PRO A 356 -14.92 17.49 -6.23
N GLU A 357 -16.14 17.73 -5.75
CA GLU A 357 -16.41 18.39 -4.46
C GLU A 357 -15.96 17.51 -3.28
N ASN A 358 -16.32 16.21 -3.31
CA ASN A 358 -15.92 15.27 -2.27
C ASN A 358 -14.41 14.98 -2.32
N GLN A 359 -13.79 14.94 -3.49
CA GLN A 359 -12.34 14.82 -3.58
C GLN A 359 -11.66 16.01 -2.91
N ARG A 360 -12.09 17.26 -3.21
CA ARG A 360 -11.54 18.45 -2.55
C ARG A 360 -11.69 18.36 -1.02
N SER A 361 -12.90 18.07 -0.54
CA SER A 361 -13.21 17.93 0.89
C SER A 361 -12.35 16.86 1.58
N ALA A 362 -12.17 15.71 0.94
CA ALA A 362 -11.33 14.63 1.46
C ALA A 362 -9.84 14.99 1.51
N ILE A 363 -9.30 15.58 0.43
CA ILE A 363 -7.89 15.98 0.40
C ILE A 363 -7.60 17.08 1.43
N GLU A 364 -8.51 18.04 1.62
CA GLU A 364 -8.41 19.04 2.68
C GLU A 364 -8.47 18.42 4.08
N SER A 365 -9.39 17.48 4.30
CA SER A 365 -9.51 16.72 5.55
C SER A 365 -8.22 15.96 5.87
N ILE A 366 -7.67 15.21 4.90
CA ILE A 366 -6.43 14.45 5.03
C ILE A 366 -5.25 15.37 5.33
N ARG A 367 -5.04 16.45 4.55
CA ARG A 367 -3.95 17.41 4.79
C ARG A 367 -4.02 18.00 6.19
N ARG A 368 -5.21 18.39 6.65
CA ARG A 368 -5.41 18.97 7.98
C ARG A 368 -5.08 17.98 9.09
N SER A 369 -5.49 16.71 8.97
CA SER A 369 -5.18 15.68 9.97
C SER A 369 -3.68 15.37 10.08
N PHE A 370 -2.92 15.56 9.00
CA PHE A 370 -1.47 15.30 8.97
C PHE A 370 -0.60 16.57 9.07
N ALA A 371 -1.18 17.75 9.29
CA ALA A 371 -0.48 19.05 9.25
C ALA A 371 0.65 19.23 10.30
N HIS A 372 0.71 18.36 11.31
CA HIS A 372 1.76 18.34 12.34
C HIS A 372 2.60 17.06 12.29
N ARG A 373 2.55 16.34 11.17
CA ARG A 373 3.23 15.05 10.95
C ARG A 373 4.02 15.09 9.64
N GLU A 374 5.06 15.90 9.62
CA GLU A 374 5.91 16.09 8.44
C GLU A 374 6.45 14.75 7.93
N GLY A 375 6.30 14.50 6.62
CA GLY A 375 6.78 13.27 5.98
C GLY A 375 6.00 11.99 6.31
N ASP A 376 4.87 12.05 7.02
CA ASP A 376 4.04 10.88 7.34
C ASP A 376 2.89 10.64 6.33
N LEU A 377 2.81 11.42 5.25
CA LEU A 377 1.72 11.34 4.28
C LEU A 377 2.22 11.48 2.84
N VAL A 378 1.69 10.63 1.96
CA VAL A 378 1.77 10.74 0.51
C VAL A 378 0.36 10.77 -0.05
N LEU A 379 0.03 11.86 -0.76
CA LEU A 379 -1.26 12.00 -1.43
C LEU A 379 -1.30 11.14 -2.69
N PHE A 380 -2.44 10.50 -2.93
CA PHE A 380 -2.70 9.70 -4.10
C PHE A 380 -3.81 10.35 -4.94
N THR A 381 -3.56 10.79 -6.17
CA THR A 381 -2.27 10.83 -6.91
C THR A 381 -2.12 12.16 -7.64
N ALA A 382 -0.95 12.45 -8.21
CA ALA A 382 -0.71 13.70 -8.92
C ALA A 382 -1.72 13.93 -10.05
N TYR A 383 -1.94 12.90 -10.87
CA TYR A 383 -2.69 12.99 -12.11
C TYR A 383 -3.52 11.73 -12.35
N ASP A 384 -4.60 11.84 -13.12
CA ASP A 384 -5.44 10.69 -13.46
C ASP A 384 -4.69 9.60 -14.25
N ASP A 385 -4.69 8.38 -13.72
CA ASP A 385 -4.07 7.21 -14.35
C ASP A 385 -5.04 6.55 -15.35
N LEU A 386 -5.31 7.24 -16.47
CA LEU A 386 -6.33 6.83 -17.45
C LEU A 386 -6.07 5.48 -18.13
N TRP A 387 -4.85 4.96 -18.04
CA TRP A 387 -4.45 3.64 -18.54
C TRP A 387 -4.95 2.48 -17.66
N LYS A 388 -5.38 2.77 -16.43
CA LYS A 388 -5.91 1.76 -15.52
C LYS A 388 -7.28 1.28 -15.99
N LYS A 389 -7.58 0.02 -15.67
CA LYS A 389 -8.87 -0.59 -15.98
C LYS A 389 -9.80 -0.47 -14.78
N ASP A 390 -10.92 0.20 -15.02
CA ASP A 390 -12.03 0.23 -14.06
C ASP A 390 -12.59 -1.18 -13.87
N ASN A 391 -12.95 -1.47 -12.62
CA ASN A 391 -13.64 -2.69 -12.28
C ASN A 391 -14.57 -2.44 -11.08
N GLN A 392 -15.50 -3.37 -10.85
CA GLN A 392 -16.50 -3.25 -9.78
C GLN A 392 -15.89 -3.22 -8.37
N TYR A 393 -14.74 -3.87 -8.15
CA TYR A 393 -14.10 -3.94 -6.83
C TYR A 393 -13.45 -2.60 -6.44
N THR A 394 -13.12 -1.79 -7.44
CA THR A 394 -12.61 -0.43 -7.27
C THR A 394 -13.69 0.61 -7.53
N PHE A 395 -14.96 0.20 -7.55
CA PHE A 395 -16.11 1.05 -7.80
C PHE A 395 -15.99 1.86 -9.11
N ASN A 396 -15.34 1.30 -10.13
CA ASN A 396 -15.04 1.99 -11.39
C ASN A 396 -14.35 3.37 -11.20
N ALA A 397 -13.52 3.48 -10.17
CA ALA A 397 -12.91 4.75 -9.77
C ALA A 397 -11.42 4.88 -10.16
N GLU A 398 -10.76 3.82 -10.62
CA GLU A 398 -9.29 3.74 -10.79
C GLU A 398 -8.69 4.86 -11.64
N ARG A 399 -9.46 5.36 -12.62
CA ARG A 399 -9.00 6.41 -13.54
C ARG A 399 -9.18 7.84 -13.01
N PHE A 400 -9.78 8.03 -11.84
CA PHE A 400 -10.29 9.34 -11.38
C PHE A 400 -9.70 9.80 -10.04
N TRP A 401 -8.43 9.50 -9.76
CA TRP A 401 -7.78 9.82 -8.47
C TRP A 401 -6.84 11.04 -8.54
N GLY A 402 -6.63 11.63 -9.71
CA GLY A 402 -5.76 12.78 -9.91
C GLY A 402 -6.24 13.99 -9.12
N ILE A 403 -5.30 14.62 -8.42
CA ILE A 403 -5.52 15.86 -7.65
C ILE A 403 -5.24 17.10 -8.51
N HIS A 404 -4.32 16.97 -9.47
CA HIS A 404 -3.96 18.02 -10.42
C HIS A 404 -4.48 17.67 -11.81
N GLN A 405 -4.74 18.71 -12.60
CA GLN A 405 -5.05 18.55 -14.02
C GLN A 405 -3.77 18.34 -14.82
N GLN A 406 -3.79 17.38 -15.75
CA GLN A 406 -2.69 17.07 -16.68
C GLN A 406 -2.55 18.13 -17.77
#